data_AF-A0A2T4LML6-F1
#
_entry.id   AF-A0A2T4LML6-F1
#
_cell.length_a   1.000
_cell.length_b   1.000
_cell.length_c   1.000
_cell.angle_alpha   90.00
_cell.angle_beta   90.00
_cell.angle_gamma   90.00
#
_symmetry.space_group_name_H-M   'P 1'
#
loop_
_entity.id
_entity.type
_entity.pdbx_description
1 polymer ?
#
loop_
_entity_poly.entity_id
_entity_poly.type
_entity_poly.pdbx_seq_one_letter_code
_entity_poly.pdbx_strand_id
1 'polypeptide(L)'
;DMDNALMVVQNPNNGDVLAMVGKQIDKDGSLTDFDIGTFTAQYTVGSSVKGGTLLAGYQNDAINVGEEMIDEPLEFSGGLKKHSYFNQDGKVRIDDKEALMHSSNVYMFKTALKIAGSPYTPNMNLPSDISIAGQKLRKGLNQVGLGVKTGIDLPNET
;
A
#
# COMPACT_ATOMS: atom_id res chain seq x y z
N ASP A 1 15.49 18.22 6.84
CA ASP A 1 16.26 17.00 7.10
C ASP A 1 16.95 16.59 5.81
N MET A 2 17.65 15.45 5.77
CA MET A 2 18.25 14.95 4.54
C MET A 2 17.15 14.28 3.72
N ASP A 3 16.88 14.78 2.52
CA ASP A 3 15.85 14.23 1.64
C ASP A 3 16.48 13.30 0.60
N ASN A 4 15.71 12.34 0.10
CA ASN A 4 16.16 11.41 -0.94
C ASN A 4 15.23 11.49 -2.15
N ALA A 5 15.79 11.48 -3.36
CA ALA A 5 15.05 11.31 -4.60
C ALA A 5 15.59 10.09 -5.33
N LEU A 6 14.72 9.13 -5.64
CA LEU A 6 15.09 7.82 -6.20
C LEU A 6 14.17 7.51 -7.39
N MET A 7 14.73 6.92 -8.44
CA MET A 7 13.98 6.47 -9.60
C MET A 7 14.58 5.18 -10.16
N VAL A 8 13.69 4.22 -10.45
CA VAL A 8 14.02 2.96 -11.12
C VAL A 8 13.12 2.85 -12.34
N VAL A 9 13.71 2.52 -13.48
CA VAL A 9 12.98 2.23 -14.72
C VAL A 9 13.45 0.88 -15.22
N GLN A 10 12.49 -0.01 -15.46
CA GLN A 10 12.74 -1.35 -15.97
C GLN A 10 11.84 -1.65 -17.17
N ASN A 11 12.25 -2.60 -18.00
CA ASN A 11 11.38 -3.21 -18.97
C ASN A 11 10.52 -4.29 -18.26
N PRO A 12 9.19 -4.12 -18.19
CA PRO A 12 8.33 -5.03 -17.46
C PRO A 12 8.22 -6.43 -18.10
N ASN A 13 8.60 -6.59 -19.37
CA ASN A 13 8.46 -7.85 -20.09
C ASN A 13 9.63 -8.82 -19.89
N ASN A 14 10.80 -8.32 -19.51
CA ASN A 14 12.01 -9.14 -19.36
C ASN A 14 12.84 -8.84 -18.11
N GLY A 15 12.52 -7.77 -17.36
CA GLY A 15 13.21 -7.41 -16.13
C GLY A 15 14.47 -6.56 -16.33
N ASP A 16 14.82 -6.19 -17.57
CA ASP A 16 16.00 -5.36 -17.82
C ASP A 16 15.88 -4.00 -17.12
N VAL A 17 16.89 -3.65 -16.34
CA VAL A 17 16.99 -2.33 -15.71
C VAL A 17 17.46 -1.32 -16.77
N LEU A 18 16.61 -0.34 -17.09
CA LEU A 18 16.90 0.73 -18.03
C LEU A 18 17.58 1.92 -17.34
N ALA A 19 17.22 2.19 -16.08
CA ALA A 19 17.83 3.22 -15.25
C ALA A 19 17.63 2.93 -13.76
N MET A 20 18.66 3.16 -12.95
CA MET A 20 18.58 3.29 -11.50
C MET A 20 19.35 4.55 -11.12
N VAL A 21 18.66 5.51 -10.52
CA VAL A 21 19.25 6.79 -10.13
C VAL A 21 18.77 7.19 -8.75
N GLY A 22 19.66 7.82 -8.00
CA GLY A 22 19.38 8.26 -6.65
C GLY A 22 20.21 9.47 -6.24
N LYS A 23 19.59 10.37 -5.47
CA LYS A 23 20.25 11.55 -4.90
C LYS A 23 19.88 11.71 -3.44
N GLN A 24 20.89 11.96 -2.62
CA GLN A 24 20.75 12.53 -1.29
C GLN A 24 20.81 14.05 -1.39
N ILE A 25 19.90 14.73 -0.70
CA ILE A 25 19.76 16.18 -0.68
C ILE A 25 20.04 16.64 0.76
N ASP A 26 21.17 17.29 0.95
CA ASP A 26 21.54 17.86 2.24
C ASP A 26 20.77 19.16 2.53
N LYS A 27 20.80 19.60 3.79
CA LYS A 27 20.08 20.81 4.23
C LYS A 27 20.54 22.09 3.52
N ASP A 28 21.78 22.10 3.02
CA ASP A 28 22.34 23.20 2.26
C ASP A 28 22.03 23.11 0.75
N GLY A 29 21.29 22.09 0.33
CA GLY A 29 20.93 21.83 -1.05
C GLY A 29 22.01 21.10 -1.86
N SER A 30 23.11 20.69 -1.24
CA SER A 30 24.11 19.87 -1.92
C SER A 30 23.56 18.48 -2.24
N LEU A 31 23.99 17.94 -3.39
CA LEU A 31 23.49 16.69 -3.95
C LEU A 31 24.60 15.66 -3.99
N THR A 32 24.36 14.49 -3.40
CA THR A 32 25.28 13.35 -3.43
C THR A 32 24.63 12.17 -4.14
N ASP A 33 25.39 11.50 -5.01
CA ASP A 33 24.94 10.28 -5.70
C ASP A 33 24.57 9.20 -4.70
N PHE A 34 23.37 8.64 -4.87
CA PHE A 34 22.81 7.62 -4.00
C PHE A 34 22.03 6.57 -4.80
N ASP A 35 22.55 6.19 -5.98
CA ASP A 35 21.90 5.25 -6.90
C ASP A 35 21.64 3.89 -6.24
N ILE A 36 22.56 3.41 -5.40
CA ILE A 36 22.42 2.16 -4.63
C ILE A 36 21.21 2.18 -3.68
N GLY A 37 20.79 3.38 -3.26
CA GLY A 37 19.62 3.56 -2.39
C GLY A 37 18.32 3.04 -3.00
N THR A 38 18.29 2.82 -4.33
CA THR A 38 17.15 2.23 -5.02
C THR A 38 16.85 0.78 -4.61
N PHE A 39 17.85 0.04 -4.10
CA PHE A 39 17.69 -1.36 -3.67
C PHE A 39 18.31 -1.69 -2.30
N THR A 40 19.07 -0.77 -1.68
CA THR A 40 19.67 -1.00 -0.35
C THR A 40 18.98 -0.27 0.80
N ALA A 41 18.08 0.67 0.51
CA ALA A 41 17.41 1.51 1.51
C ALA A 41 15.90 1.22 1.60
N GLN A 42 15.33 1.43 2.78
CA GLN A 42 13.92 1.15 3.07
C GLN A 42 13.14 2.45 3.30
N TYR A 43 11.98 2.57 2.65
CA TYR A 43 11.12 3.75 2.72
C TYR A 43 9.65 3.37 2.96
N THR A 44 8.91 4.28 3.58
CA THR A 44 7.45 4.17 3.64
C THR A 44 6.86 4.62 2.31
N VAL A 45 6.30 3.67 1.55
CA VAL A 45 5.84 3.87 0.16
C VAL A 45 4.43 4.46 0.03
N GLY A 46 3.68 4.57 1.12
CA GLY A 46 2.34 5.15 1.13
C GLY A 46 1.33 4.37 0.25
N SER A 47 0.47 5.10 -0.46
CA SER A 47 -0.70 4.52 -1.16
C SER A 47 -0.37 3.71 -2.42
N SER A 48 0.88 3.66 -2.87
CA SER A 48 1.30 2.89 -4.05
C SER A 48 1.04 1.38 -3.91
N VAL A 49 0.89 0.87 -2.67
CA VAL A 49 0.64 -0.55 -2.39
C VAL A 49 -0.82 -0.99 -2.57
N LYS A 50 -1.75 -0.05 -2.80
CA LYS A 50 -3.20 -0.33 -2.81
C LYS A 50 -3.62 -1.36 -3.86
N GLY A 51 -2.97 -1.38 -5.02
CA GLY A 51 -3.18 -2.41 -6.04
C GLY A 51 -2.89 -3.82 -5.49
N GLY A 52 -1.76 -4.00 -4.80
CA GLY A 52 -1.42 -5.26 -4.14
C GLY A 52 -2.38 -5.63 -3.00
N THR A 53 -2.88 -4.65 -2.25
CA THR A 53 -3.91 -4.87 -1.22
C THR A 53 -5.22 -5.38 -1.81
N LEU A 54 -5.66 -4.85 -2.96
CA LEU A 54 -6.85 -5.34 -3.66
C LEU A 54 -6.66 -6.77 -4.16
N LEU A 55 -5.50 -7.07 -4.77
CA LEU A 55 -5.15 -8.43 -5.18
C LEU A 55 -5.19 -9.42 -4.01
N ALA A 56 -4.65 -9.03 -2.85
CA ALA A 56 -4.74 -9.84 -1.63
C ALA A 56 -6.18 -10.06 -1.18
N GLY A 57 -7.05 -9.04 -1.36
CA GLY A 57 -8.48 -9.14 -1.10
C GLY A 57 -9.18 -10.16 -1.99
N TYR A 58 -8.95 -10.10 -3.32
CA TYR A 58 -9.53 -11.06 -4.27
C TYR A 58 -9.07 -12.49 -3.99
N GLN A 59 -7.76 -12.70 -3.75
CA GLN A 59 -7.19 -14.02 -3.51
C GLN A 59 -7.71 -14.72 -2.25
N ASN A 60 -8.25 -13.95 -1.30
CA ASN A 60 -8.78 -14.47 -0.04
C ASN A 60 -10.32 -14.44 0.00
N ASP A 61 -10.98 -14.25 -1.15
CA ASP A 61 -12.42 -14.13 -1.30
C ASP A 61 -13.03 -13.06 -0.36
N ALA A 62 -12.23 -12.05 0.00
CA ALA A 62 -12.64 -10.99 0.91
C ALA A 62 -13.40 -9.88 0.18
N ILE A 63 -13.12 -9.69 -1.11
CA ILE A 63 -13.82 -8.79 -2.03
C ILE A 63 -13.86 -9.45 -3.41
N ASN A 64 -14.80 -9.02 -4.25
CA ASN A 64 -14.92 -9.41 -5.65
C ASN A 64 -14.45 -8.28 -6.58
N VAL A 65 -14.03 -8.64 -7.80
CA VAL A 65 -13.70 -7.65 -8.83
C VAL A 65 -14.94 -6.84 -9.20
N GLY A 66 -14.80 -5.52 -9.22
CA GLY A 66 -15.90 -4.58 -9.42
C GLY A 66 -16.84 -4.42 -8.21
N GLU A 67 -16.46 -4.95 -7.04
CA GLU A 67 -17.29 -4.82 -5.84
C GLU A 67 -17.41 -3.36 -5.41
N GLU A 68 -18.65 -2.90 -5.31
CA GLU A 68 -18.95 -1.55 -4.83
C GLU A 68 -18.98 -1.50 -3.30
N MET A 69 -18.33 -0.51 -2.73
CA MET A 69 -18.41 -0.19 -1.31
C MET A 69 -18.69 1.30 -1.10
N ILE A 70 -19.32 1.64 0.01
CA ILE A 70 -19.48 3.04 0.42
C ILE A 70 -18.14 3.49 1.03
N ASP A 71 -17.49 4.49 0.46
CA ASP A 71 -16.48 5.28 1.14
C ASP A 71 -17.20 6.27 2.07
N GLU A 72 -16.88 6.21 3.35
CA GLU A 72 -17.43 7.05 4.41
C GLU A 72 -16.44 7.10 5.59
N PRO A 73 -16.51 8.11 6.46
CA PRO A 73 -15.75 8.13 7.70
C PRO A 73 -16.07 6.90 8.55
N LEU A 74 -15.02 6.13 8.86
CA LEU A 74 -15.10 4.96 9.70
C LEU A 74 -14.89 5.37 11.15
N GLU A 75 -15.89 5.13 11.98
CA GLU A 75 -15.83 5.27 13.43
C GLU A 75 -15.71 3.91 14.10
N PHE A 76 -14.74 3.79 15.01
CA PHE A 76 -14.49 2.61 15.82
C PHE A 76 -14.71 2.93 17.30
N SER A 77 -14.90 1.88 18.10
CA SER A 77 -14.96 1.99 19.56
C SER A 77 -13.74 2.74 20.12
N GLY A 78 -13.97 3.60 21.11
CA GLY A 78 -12.94 4.47 21.67
C GLY A 78 -12.73 5.80 20.92
N GLY A 79 -13.57 6.11 19.92
CA GLY A 79 -13.58 7.42 19.24
C GLY A 79 -12.55 7.55 18.12
N LEU A 80 -11.90 6.46 17.71
CA LEU A 80 -10.99 6.46 16.56
C LEU A 80 -11.79 6.66 15.27
N LYS A 81 -11.46 7.73 14.54
CA LYS A 81 -12.04 8.02 13.22
C LYS A 81 -10.99 7.91 12.12
N LYS A 82 -11.36 7.31 10.98
CA LYS A 82 -10.53 7.21 9.77
C LYS A 82 -11.35 7.58 8.55
N HIS A 83 -10.78 8.35 7.64
CA HIS A 83 -11.45 8.77 6.41
C HIS A 83 -10.47 8.77 5.23
N SER A 84 -11.02 8.81 4.02
CA SER A 84 -10.27 9.08 2.80
C SER A 84 -10.14 10.59 2.62
N TYR A 85 -9.01 11.04 2.07
CA TYR A 85 -8.75 12.47 1.88
C TYR A 85 -9.85 13.18 1.07
N PHE A 86 -10.36 12.52 0.02
CA PHE A 86 -11.36 13.07 -0.90
C PHE A 86 -12.80 13.06 -0.35
N ASN A 87 -13.05 12.36 0.76
CA ASN A 87 -14.38 12.18 1.33
C ASN A 87 -14.31 12.13 2.87
N GLN A 88 -14.20 13.31 3.49
CA GLN A 88 -13.92 13.45 4.92
C GLN A 88 -15.17 13.34 5.80
N ASP A 89 -16.35 13.71 5.27
CA ASP A 89 -17.61 13.77 6.02
C ASP A 89 -18.81 13.15 5.25
N GLY A 90 -18.59 12.78 3.98
CA GLY A 90 -19.65 12.32 3.09
C GLY A 90 -19.75 10.81 2.98
N LYS A 91 -20.66 10.37 2.13
CA LYS A 91 -20.83 8.97 1.74
C LYS A 91 -20.92 8.88 0.24
N VAL A 92 -19.99 8.15 -0.38
CA VAL A 92 -19.98 7.94 -1.82
C VAL A 92 -19.77 6.46 -2.11
N ARG A 93 -20.58 5.91 -3.01
CA ARG A 93 -20.41 4.55 -3.48
C ARG A 93 -19.33 4.55 -4.55
N ILE A 94 -18.33 3.69 -4.38
CA ILE A 94 -17.22 3.55 -5.32
C ILE A 94 -16.91 2.07 -5.59
N ASP A 95 -16.47 1.77 -6.81
CA ASP A 95 -15.88 0.47 -7.15
C ASP A 95 -14.37 0.39 -6.82
N ASP A 96 -13.75 -0.75 -7.11
CA ASP A 96 -12.31 -0.98 -6.88
C ASP A 96 -11.40 -0.09 -7.75
N LYS A 97 -11.79 0.21 -8.99
CA LYS A 97 -11.07 1.12 -9.89
C LYS A 97 -11.16 2.56 -9.40
N GLU A 98 -12.33 3.00 -8.99
CA GLU A 98 -12.57 4.32 -8.40
C GLU A 98 -11.82 4.47 -7.06
N ALA A 99 -11.73 3.40 -6.27
CA ALA A 99 -10.93 3.38 -5.05
C ALA A 99 -9.44 3.61 -5.32
N LEU A 100 -8.88 3.06 -6.40
CA LEU A 100 -7.51 3.34 -6.82
C LEU A 100 -7.38 4.77 -7.37
N MET A 101 -8.32 5.21 -8.21
CA MET A 101 -8.35 6.55 -8.81
C MET A 101 -8.35 7.66 -7.75
N HIS A 102 -9.15 7.51 -6.70
CA HIS A 102 -9.23 8.47 -5.61
C HIS A 102 -8.25 8.18 -4.46
N SER A 103 -7.46 7.11 -4.57
CA SER A 103 -6.61 6.63 -3.50
C SER A 103 -7.40 6.50 -2.18
N SER A 104 -8.56 5.83 -2.22
CA SER A 104 -9.42 5.62 -1.06
C SER A 104 -8.69 4.83 0.03
N ASN A 105 -8.60 5.38 1.23
CA ASN A 105 -8.11 4.67 2.41
C ASN A 105 -9.21 3.79 3.01
N VAL A 106 -10.46 4.29 2.98
CA VAL A 106 -11.62 3.59 3.53
C VAL A 106 -11.86 2.27 2.82
N TYR A 107 -11.78 2.24 1.48
CA TYR A 107 -11.92 1.01 0.72
C TYR A 107 -10.88 -0.03 1.17
N MET A 108 -9.62 0.39 1.34
CA MET A 108 -8.53 -0.49 1.81
C MET A 108 -8.74 -0.97 3.26
N PHE A 109 -9.23 -0.10 4.15
CA PHE A 109 -9.58 -0.51 5.51
C PHE A 109 -10.72 -1.53 5.52
N LYS A 110 -11.77 -1.31 4.73
CA LYS A 110 -12.88 -2.26 4.59
C LYS A 110 -12.40 -3.59 4.01
N THR A 111 -11.53 -3.58 3.00
CA THR A 111 -10.90 -4.80 2.47
C THR A 111 -10.09 -5.54 3.54
N ALA A 112 -9.23 -4.85 4.30
CA ALA A 112 -8.43 -5.47 5.36
C ALA A 112 -9.30 -6.08 6.47
N LEU A 113 -10.38 -5.40 6.86
CA LEU A 113 -11.37 -5.89 7.81
C LEU A 113 -12.10 -7.14 7.30
N LYS A 114 -12.46 -7.17 6.01
CA LYS A 114 -13.03 -8.37 5.37
C LYS A 114 -12.04 -9.54 5.32
N ILE A 115 -10.76 -9.30 5.00
CA ILE A 115 -9.69 -10.32 5.07
C ILE A 115 -9.57 -10.89 6.49
N ALA A 116 -9.78 -10.06 7.52
CA ALA A 116 -9.81 -10.45 8.92
C ALA A 116 -11.11 -11.16 9.36
N GLY A 117 -12.07 -11.37 8.45
CA GLY A 117 -13.35 -11.99 8.78
C GLY A 117 -14.26 -11.11 9.66
N SER A 118 -13.99 -9.81 9.75
CA SER A 118 -14.74 -8.86 10.57
C SER A 118 -15.12 -7.63 9.74
N PRO A 119 -16.09 -7.75 8.80
CA PRO A 119 -16.53 -6.63 7.97
C PRO A 119 -16.95 -5.43 8.82
N TYR A 120 -16.68 -4.22 8.29
CA TYR A 120 -16.92 -2.99 9.04
C TYR A 120 -18.38 -2.84 9.49
N THR A 121 -18.56 -2.51 10.77
CA THR A 121 -19.82 -1.99 11.32
C THR A 121 -19.55 -0.74 12.16
N PRO A 122 -20.47 0.25 12.19
CA PRO A 122 -20.26 1.48 12.96
C PRO A 122 -19.97 1.21 14.44
N ASN A 123 -18.96 1.89 14.99
CA ASN A 123 -18.51 1.75 16.38
C ASN A 123 -18.03 0.35 16.77
N MET A 124 -17.68 -0.51 15.81
CA MET A 124 -17.12 -1.82 16.12
C MET A 124 -15.82 -1.72 16.91
N ASN A 125 -15.54 -2.75 17.70
CA ASN A 125 -14.20 -2.98 18.22
C ASN A 125 -13.30 -3.50 17.10
N LEU A 126 -12.05 -3.06 17.06
CA LEU A 126 -11.07 -3.66 16.16
C LEU A 126 -10.78 -5.12 16.57
N PRO A 127 -10.50 -6.02 15.61
CA PRO A 127 -10.11 -7.39 15.93
C PRO A 127 -8.89 -7.41 16.85
N SER A 128 -8.96 -8.20 17.93
CA SER A 128 -7.87 -8.32 18.91
C SER A 128 -6.70 -9.16 18.41
N ASP A 129 -6.95 -10.10 17.50
CA ASP A 129 -5.93 -10.89 16.81
C ASP A 129 -6.08 -10.74 15.30
N ILE A 130 -5.02 -10.24 14.66
CA ILE A 130 -4.91 -10.05 13.22
C ILE A 130 -3.78 -10.88 12.62
N SER A 131 -3.23 -11.84 13.35
CA SER A 131 -2.05 -12.63 12.91
C SER A 131 -2.31 -13.33 11.58
N ILE A 132 -3.45 -14.02 11.45
CA ILE A 132 -3.82 -14.70 10.20
C ILE A 132 -4.10 -13.69 9.08
N ALA A 133 -4.87 -12.63 9.37
CA ALA A 133 -5.22 -11.61 8.39
C ALA A 133 -3.98 -10.87 7.86
N GLY A 134 -3.07 -10.49 8.75
CA GLY A 134 -1.81 -9.85 8.44
C GLY A 134 -0.88 -10.75 7.63
N GLN A 135 -0.84 -12.06 7.94
CA GLN A 135 -0.11 -13.01 7.10
C GLN A 135 -0.71 -13.13 5.71
N LYS A 136 -2.04 -13.22 5.57
CA LYS A 136 -2.72 -13.26 4.26
C LYS A 136 -2.41 -12.02 3.43
N LEU A 137 -2.51 -10.83 4.03
CA LEU A 137 -2.20 -9.57 3.36
C LEU A 137 -0.74 -9.51 2.91
N ARG A 138 0.21 -9.84 3.80
CA ARG A 138 1.64 -9.88 3.47
C ARG A 138 1.94 -10.88 2.36
N LYS A 139 1.34 -12.08 2.40
CA LYS A 139 1.50 -13.08 1.32
C LYS A 139 0.98 -12.57 -0.03
N GLY A 140 -0.11 -11.81 -0.06
CA GLY A 140 -0.60 -11.17 -1.29
C GLY A 140 0.37 -10.11 -1.82
N LEU A 141 0.87 -9.25 -0.94
CA LEU A 141 1.85 -8.21 -1.30
C LEU A 141 3.18 -8.81 -1.79
N ASN A 142 3.67 -9.87 -1.16
CA ASN A 142 4.89 -10.56 -1.55
C ASN A 142 4.83 -11.11 -2.99
N GLN A 143 3.65 -11.51 -3.48
CA GLN A 143 3.49 -12.03 -4.85
C GLN A 143 3.74 -10.98 -5.93
N VAL A 144 3.66 -9.69 -5.58
CA VAL A 144 3.98 -8.57 -6.48
C VAL A 144 5.30 -7.90 -6.09
N GLY A 145 6.15 -8.58 -5.33
CA GLY A 145 7.49 -8.11 -4.95
C GLY A 145 7.55 -7.18 -3.74
N LEU A 146 6.43 -6.94 -3.04
CA LEU A 146 6.40 -6.05 -1.88
C LEU A 146 6.65 -6.82 -0.58
N GLY A 147 7.82 -6.63 0.04
CA GLY A 147 8.21 -7.29 1.30
C GLY A 147 9.06 -8.56 1.11
N VAL A 148 9.53 -8.80 -0.11
CA VAL A 148 10.51 -9.83 -0.47
C VAL A 148 11.58 -9.22 -1.36
N LYS A 149 12.75 -9.85 -1.40
CA LYS A 149 13.82 -9.48 -2.33
C LYS A 149 13.35 -9.64 -3.76
N THR A 150 13.67 -8.68 -4.61
CA THR A 150 13.41 -8.68 -6.05
C THR A 150 14.25 -9.73 -6.77
N GLY A 151 15.44 -10.05 -6.24
CA GLY A 151 16.39 -10.96 -6.89
C GLY A 151 17.29 -10.27 -7.91
N ILE A 152 17.45 -8.94 -7.81
CA ILE A 152 18.41 -8.18 -8.61
C ILE A 152 19.82 -8.79 -8.48
N ASP A 153 20.59 -8.78 -9.56
CA ASP A 153 21.93 -9.36 -9.66
C ASP A 153 23.03 -8.48 -9.02
N LEU A 154 22.65 -7.69 -8.01
CA LEU A 154 23.52 -6.81 -7.23
C LEU A 154 23.59 -7.26 -5.77
N PRO A 155 24.76 -7.11 -5.11
CA PRO A 155 24.90 -7.46 -3.70
C PRO A 155 24.12 -6.48 -2.80
N ASN A 156 23.80 -6.93 -1.59
CA ASN A 156 23.23 -6.10 -0.51
C ASN A 156 21.82 -5.57 -0.72
N GLU A 157 21.00 -6.23 -1.56
CA GLU A 157 19.55 -6.03 -1.53
C GLU A 157 18.99 -6.40 -0.14
N THR A 158 18.19 -5.51 0.45
CA THR A 158 17.65 -5.61 1.81
C THR A 158 16.14 -5.63 1.91
#